data_AF-E1JXH5-F1
#
_entry.id   AF-E1JXH5-F1
#
_cell.length_a   1.000
_cell.length_b   1.000
_cell.length_c   1.000
_cell.angle_alpha   90.00
_cell.angle_beta   90.00
_cell.angle_gamma   90.00
#
_symmetry.space_group_name_H-M   'P 1'
#
loop_
_entity.id
_entity.type
_entity.pdbx_description
1 polymer ?
#
loop_
_entity_poly.entity_id
_entity_poly.type
_entity_poly.pdbx_seq_one_letter_code
_entity_poly.pdbx_strand_id
1 'polypeptide(L)'
;MRRLSRRETLLAALAALWLVVAAVSAALDWPTPRRLAEERLRLAYLAANAVDKDFRPYDQPAANDPEAQYQQLVADFRDRFGERFNIAEAESRHADAVANMDRERVGVVAFAAGSTALLWWLLFTIGRLLGPGARRA
;
A
#
# COMPACT_ATOMS: atom_id res chain seq x y z
N MET A 1 3.01 4.74 42.19
CA MET A 1 3.35 4.20 40.85
C MET A 1 3.57 2.70 40.97
N ARG A 2 2.71 1.87 40.36
CA ARG A 2 2.81 0.39 40.43
C ARG A 2 3.96 -0.06 39.51
N ARG A 3 4.97 -0.76 40.04
CA ARG A 3 6.03 -1.33 39.19
C ARG A 3 5.44 -2.50 38.41
N LEU A 4 5.48 -2.40 37.08
CA LEU A 4 5.13 -3.50 36.18
C LEU A 4 6.12 -4.65 36.41
N SER A 5 5.59 -5.87 36.48
CA SER A 5 6.40 -7.09 36.49
C SER A 5 7.15 -7.24 35.16
N ARG A 6 8.29 -7.95 35.15
CA ARG A 6 9.06 -8.21 33.91
C ARG A 6 8.19 -8.75 32.76
N ARG A 7 7.17 -9.56 33.08
CA ARG A 7 6.24 -10.13 32.11
C ARG A 7 5.32 -9.06 31.51
N GLU A 8 4.80 -8.15 32.33
CA GLU A 8 3.96 -7.05 31.86
C GLU A 8 4.76 -6.06 31.00
N THR A 9 6.02 -5.79 31.35
CA THR A 9 6.91 -4.96 30.53
C THR A 9 7.20 -5.60 29.18
N LEU A 10 7.46 -6.92 29.14
CA LEU A 10 7.67 -7.65 27.87
C LEU A 10 6.41 -7.64 26.99
N LEU A 11 5.23 -7.86 27.58
CA LEU A 11 3.97 -7.81 26.84
C LEU A 11 3.68 -6.40 26.29
N ALA A 12 3.93 -5.35 27.09
CA ALA A 12 3.80 -3.98 26.65
C ALA A 12 4.78 -3.64 25.51
N ALA A 13 6.02 -4.14 25.57
CA ALA A 13 7.00 -3.95 24.50
C ALA A 13 6.60 -4.66 23.21
N LEU A 14 6.11 -5.90 23.29
CA LEU A 14 5.61 -6.64 22.12
C LEU A 14 4.37 -5.98 21.51
N ALA A 15 3.47 -5.46 22.34
CA ALA A 15 2.31 -4.68 21.91
C ALA A 15 2.73 -3.42 21.15
N ALA A 16 3.69 -2.67 21.69
CA ALA A 16 4.22 -1.49 21.03
C ALA A 16 4.89 -1.83 19.70
N LEU A 17 5.69 -2.91 19.65
CA LEU A 17 6.31 -3.37 18.41
C LEU A 17 5.27 -3.77 17.35
N TRP A 18 4.20 -4.47 17.76
CA TRP A 18 3.10 -4.81 16.85
C TRP A 18 2.42 -3.56 16.27
N LEU A 19 2.14 -2.56 17.12
CA LEU A 19 1.54 -1.31 16.66
C LEU A 19 2.43 -0.57 15.65
N VAL A 20 3.75 -0.58 15.85
CA VAL A 20 4.70 -0.02 14.88
C VAL A 20 4.63 -0.76 13.55
N VAL A 21 4.65 -2.10 13.57
CA VAL A 21 4.54 -2.91 12.35
C VAL A 21 3.22 -2.61 11.63
N ALA A 22 2.09 -2.60 12.36
CA ALA A 22 0.78 -2.31 11.79
C ALA A 22 0.71 -0.89 11.18
N ALA A 23 1.28 0.10 11.85
CA ALA A 23 1.32 1.48 11.35
C ALA A 23 2.20 1.61 10.10
N VAL A 24 3.37 0.95 10.08
CA VAL A 24 4.26 0.94 8.91
C VAL A 24 3.59 0.24 7.73
N SER A 25 2.97 -0.92 7.93
CA SER A 25 2.21 -1.61 6.88
C SER A 25 1.09 -0.74 6.34
N ALA A 26 0.29 -0.12 7.21
CA ALA A 26 -0.77 0.80 6.77
C ALA A 26 -0.22 2.01 6.01
N ALA A 27 0.94 2.55 6.40
CA ALA A 27 1.59 3.65 5.70
C ALA A 27 2.16 3.21 4.33
N LEU A 28 2.67 1.99 4.23
CA LEU A 28 3.15 1.41 2.97
C LEU A 28 2.00 1.17 1.99
N ASP A 29 0.84 0.76 2.47
CA ASP A 29 -0.35 0.51 1.64
C ASP A 29 -1.24 1.74 1.46
N TRP A 30 -0.89 2.88 2.06
CA TRP A 30 -1.72 4.09 2.00
C TRP A 30 -1.79 4.64 0.57
N PRO A 31 -3.00 4.77 -0.02
CA PRO A 31 -3.14 5.34 -1.35
C PRO A 31 -2.96 6.85 -1.29
N THR A 32 -2.04 7.35 -2.11
CA THR A 32 -1.77 8.78 -2.31
C THR A 32 -1.92 9.13 -3.78
N PRO A 33 -2.35 10.37 -4.12
CA PRO A 33 -2.48 10.79 -5.51
C PRO A 33 -1.20 10.58 -6.32
N ARG A 34 -0.04 10.85 -5.69
CA ARG A 34 1.27 10.63 -6.30
C ARG A 34 1.50 9.16 -6.67
N ARG A 35 1.23 8.21 -5.76
CA ARG A 35 1.37 6.78 -6.03
C ARG A 35 0.43 6.31 -7.14
N LEU A 36 -0.80 6.80 -7.14
CA LEU A 36 -1.77 6.48 -8.20
C LEU A 36 -1.32 7.03 -9.56
N ALA A 37 -0.69 8.21 -9.60
CA ALA A 37 -0.08 8.77 -10.80
C ALA A 37 1.16 7.97 -11.26
N GLU A 38 2.02 7.54 -10.33
CA GLU A 38 3.16 6.65 -10.61
C GLU A 38 2.71 5.31 -11.19
N GLU A 39 1.64 4.72 -10.65
CA GLU A 39 1.08 3.47 -11.15
C GLU A 39 0.48 3.62 -12.54
N ARG A 40 -0.28 4.70 -12.79
CA ARG A 40 -0.78 5.04 -14.12
C ARG A 40 0.36 5.21 -15.13
N LEU A 41 1.42 5.91 -14.74
CA LEU A 41 2.61 6.09 -15.57
C LEU A 41 3.29 4.77 -15.91
N ARG A 42 3.44 3.86 -14.93
CA ARG A 42 4.00 2.51 -15.18
C ARG A 42 3.17 1.72 -16.18
N LEU A 43 1.85 1.75 -16.07
CA LEU A 43 0.96 1.11 -17.05
C LEU A 43 1.11 1.72 -18.45
N ALA A 44 1.24 3.05 -18.53
CA ALA A 44 1.47 3.73 -19.78
C ALA A 44 2.83 3.37 -20.41
N TYR A 45 3.89 3.20 -19.60
CA TYR A 45 5.18 2.69 -20.08
C TYR A 45 5.10 1.25 -20.60
N LEU A 46 4.29 0.39 -19.98
CA LEU A 46 4.05 -0.97 -20.49
C LEU A 46 3.33 -0.93 -21.85
N ALA A 47 2.32 -0.07 -21.99
CA ALA A 47 1.64 0.16 -23.27
C ALA A 47 2.60 0.71 -24.34
N ALA A 48 3.46 1.66 -23.97
CA ALA A 48 4.47 2.22 -24.85
C ALA A 48 5.45 1.14 -25.34
N ASN A 49 5.96 0.30 -24.43
CA ASN A 49 6.84 -0.82 -24.75
C ASN A 49 6.14 -1.94 -25.57
N ALA A 50 4.81 -2.03 -25.48
CA ALA A 50 4.05 -2.96 -26.31
C ALA A 50 4.09 -2.52 -27.78
N VAL A 51 4.01 -1.22 -28.04
CA VAL A 51 3.93 -0.62 -29.38
C VAL A 51 5.31 -0.31 -29.97
N ASP A 52 6.28 0.12 -29.16
CA ASP A 52 7.66 0.45 -29.54
C ASP A 52 8.63 -0.39 -28.71
N LYS A 53 9.33 -1.35 -29.35
CA LYS A 53 10.26 -2.27 -28.68
C LYS A 53 11.60 -1.63 -28.34
N ASP A 54 11.92 -0.53 -28.98
CA ASP A 54 13.12 0.25 -28.70
C ASP A 54 12.85 1.35 -27.67
N PHE A 55 11.62 1.40 -27.12
CA PHE A 55 11.24 2.35 -26.08
C PHE A 55 12.16 2.23 -24.86
N ARG A 56 12.76 3.36 -24.51
CA ARG A 56 13.49 3.55 -23.25
C ARG A 56 12.74 4.61 -22.44
N PRO A 57 12.36 4.33 -21.18
CA PRO A 57 11.85 5.36 -20.29
C PRO A 57 12.84 6.54 -20.23
N TYR A 58 12.33 7.76 -20.18
CA TYR A 58 13.15 8.98 -20.26
C TYR A 58 14.29 8.95 -19.23
N ASP A 59 15.54 9.01 -19.70
CA ASP A 59 16.76 8.98 -18.87
C ASP A 59 16.83 10.18 -17.89
N GLN A 60 16.17 11.29 -18.24
CA GLN A 60 15.92 12.42 -17.36
C GLN A 60 14.40 12.60 -17.20
N PRO A 61 13.78 12.00 -16.17
CA PRO A 61 12.36 12.21 -15.91
C PRO A 61 12.05 13.71 -15.81
N ALA A 62 10.99 14.16 -16.49
CA ALA A 62 10.50 15.53 -16.44
C ALA A 62 10.11 15.91 -15.00
N ALA A 63 11.09 16.37 -14.23
CA ALA A 63 11.01 16.51 -12.78
C ALA A 63 10.56 15.22 -12.07
N ASN A 64 10.63 15.19 -10.73
CA ASN A 64 10.06 14.11 -9.94
C ASN A 64 8.51 14.14 -9.93
N ASP A 65 7.88 14.47 -11.07
CA ASP A 65 6.43 14.58 -11.26
C ASP A 65 5.92 13.50 -12.23
N PRO A 66 5.28 12.43 -11.71
CA PRO A 66 4.72 11.35 -12.51
C PRO A 66 3.62 11.83 -13.47
N GLU A 67 2.88 12.88 -13.12
CA GLU A 67 1.80 13.41 -13.95
C GLU A 67 2.38 14.06 -15.21
N ALA A 68 3.37 14.94 -15.04
CA ALA A 68 4.05 15.59 -16.16
C ALA A 68 4.67 14.58 -17.14
N GLN A 69 5.34 13.55 -16.60
CA GLN A 69 5.92 12.48 -17.42
C GLN A 69 4.86 11.68 -18.19
N TYR A 70 3.72 11.41 -17.56
CA TYR A 70 2.61 10.75 -18.23
C TYR A 70 2.09 11.59 -19.39
N GLN A 71 1.84 12.88 -19.17
CA GLN A 71 1.32 13.77 -20.23
C GLN A 71 2.30 13.86 -21.41
N GLN A 72 3.61 13.95 -21.13
CA GLN A 72 4.64 13.95 -22.16
C GLN A 72 4.66 12.64 -22.96
N LEU A 73 4.66 11.49 -22.28
CA LEU A 73 4.63 10.18 -22.93
C LEU A 73 3.40 10.05 -23.84
N VAL A 74 2.22 10.44 -23.35
CA VAL A 74 0.97 10.34 -24.10
C VAL A 74 0.98 11.25 -25.32
N ALA A 75 1.49 12.47 -25.21
CA ALA A 75 1.64 13.37 -26.34
C ALA A 75 2.56 12.77 -27.43
N ASP A 76 3.76 12.34 -27.03
CA ASP A 76 4.77 11.77 -27.95
C ASP A 76 4.25 10.50 -28.64
N PHE A 77 3.65 9.58 -27.90
CA PHE A 77 3.21 8.30 -28.45
C PHE A 77 1.90 8.41 -29.24
N ARG A 78 0.98 9.30 -28.87
CA ARG A 78 -0.22 9.55 -29.70
C ARG A 78 0.17 10.21 -31.02
N ASP A 79 1.13 11.13 -31.04
CA ASP A 79 1.62 11.73 -32.28
C ASP A 79 2.29 10.68 -33.20
N ARG A 80 3.14 9.82 -32.64
CA ARG A 80 3.87 8.80 -33.41
C ARG A 80 3.03 7.59 -33.85
N PHE A 81 2.11 7.12 -33.00
CA PHE A 81 1.44 5.82 -33.19
C PHE A 81 -0.08 5.91 -33.26
N GLY A 82 -0.67 7.08 -33.00
CA GLY A 82 -2.12 7.31 -33.04
C GLY A 82 -2.89 6.29 -32.20
N GLU A 83 -3.91 5.69 -32.80
CA GLU A 83 -4.82 4.73 -32.13
C GLU A 83 -4.14 3.42 -31.70
N ARG A 84 -2.95 3.09 -32.22
CA ARG A 84 -2.21 1.89 -31.80
C ARG A 84 -1.72 2.02 -30.35
N PHE A 85 -1.51 3.25 -29.88
CA PHE A 85 -1.18 3.53 -28.50
C PHE A 85 -2.46 3.67 -27.67
N ASN A 86 -3.02 2.54 -27.25
CA ASN A 86 -4.23 2.49 -26.44
C ASN A 86 -3.91 2.46 -24.94
N ILE A 87 -4.32 3.50 -24.22
CA ILE A 87 -4.12 3.67 -22.77
C ILE A 87 -5.45 3.77 -21.99
N ALA A 88 -6.59 3.51 -22.63
CA ALA A 88 -7.91 3.67 -22.01
C ALA A 88 -8.06 2.83 -20.73
N GLU A 89 -7.44 1.66 -20.69
CA GLU A 89 -7.42 0.80 -19.50
C GLU A 89 -6.62 1.43 -18.34
N ALA A 90 -5.50 2.10 -18.63
CA ALA A 90 -4.73 2.79 -17.61
C ALA A 90 -5.48 4.04 -17.07
N GLU A 91 -6.14 4.79 -17.96
CA GLU A 91 -6.95 5.96 -17.59
C GLU A 91 -8.17 5.58 -16.75
N SER A 92 -8.92 4.57 -17.15
CA SER A 92 -10.09 4.08 -16.40
C SER A 92 -9.70 3.57 -15.01
N ARG A 93 -8.67 2.72 -14.91
CA ARG A 93 -8.17 2.25 -13.61
C ARG A 93 -7.74 3.39 -12.69
N HIS A 94 -7.04 4.40 -13.22
CA HIS A 94 -6.63 5.54 -12.42
C HIS A 94 -7.82 6.37 -11.95
N ALA A 95 -8.79 6.62 -12.84
CA ALA A 95 -10.02 7.34 -12.47
C ALA A 95 -10.80 6.61 -11.38
N ASP A 96 -10.95 5.28 -11.52
CA ASP A 96 -11.61 4.43 -10.52
C ASP A 96 -10.85 4.44 -9.18
N ALA A 97 -9.52 4.35 -9.21
CA ALA A 97 -8.69 4.39 -8.00
C ALA A 97 -8.76 5.76 -7.29
N VAL A 98 -8.74 6.86 -8.04
CA VAL A 98 -8.90 8.21 -7.48
C VAL A 98 -10.29 8.38 -6.86
N ALA A 99 -11.35 7.92 -7.55
CA ALA A 99 -12.72 8.01 -7.06
C ALA A 99 -12.97 7.16 -5.80
N ASN A 100 -12.29 6.02 -5.67
CA ASN A 100 -12.44 5.10 -4.54
C ASN A 100 -11.34 5.22 -3.47
N MET A 101 -10.44 6.21 -3.58
CA MET A 101 -9.27 6.36 -2.70
C MET A 101 -9.65 6.41 -1.21
N ASP A 102 -10.71 7.13 -0.84
CA ASP A 102 -11.15 7.20 0.56
C ASP A 102 -11.72 5.87 1.06
N ARG A 103 -12.39 5.11 0.17
CA ARG A 103 -12.89 3.77 0.49
C ARG A 103 -11.72 2.81 0.74
N GLU A 104 -10.67 2.88 -0.06
CA GLU A 104 -9.46 2.07 0.13
C GLU A 104 -8.75 2.42 1.45
N ARG A 105 -8.62 3.71 1.77
CA ARG A 105 -8.07 4.16 3.07
C ARG A 105 -8.83 3.58 4.25
N VAL A 106 -10.17 3.63 4.19
CA VAL A 106 -11.02 3.01 5.21
C VAL A 106 -10.78 1.50 5.28
N GLY A 107 -10.62 0.83 4.13
CA GLY A 107 -10.26 -0.58 4.06
C GLY A 107 -8.94 -0.91 4.76
N VAL A 108 -7.89 -0.13 4.51
CA VAL A 108 -6.58 -0.30 5.17
C VAL A 108 -6.70 -0.14 6.68
N VAL A 109 -7.40 0.91 7.14
CA VAL A 109 -7.63 1.14 8.58
C VAL A 109 -8.44 -0.01 9.21
N ALA A 110 -9.51 -0.44 8.56
CA ALA A 110 -10.36 -1.53 9.04
C ALA A 110 -9.57 -2.85 9.11
N PHE A 111 -8.73 -3.13 8.12
CA PHE A 111 -7.88 -4.32 8.12
C PHE A 111 -6.82 -4.28 9.22
N ALA A 112 -6.13 -3.15 9.39
CA ALA A 112 -5.15 -2.97 10.46
C ALA A 112 -5.78 -3.09 11.86
N ALA A 113 -6.97 -2.51 12.05
CA ALA A 113 -7.72 -2.61 13.30
C ALA A 113 -8.23 -4.03 13.55
N GLY A 114 -8.79 -4.68 12.53
CA GLY A 114 -9.33 -6.05 12.61
C GLY A 114 -8.24 -7.08 12.88
N SER A 115 -7.11 -7.01 12.17
CA SER A 115 -5.96 -7.89 12.40
C SER A 115 -5.38 -7.73 13.81
N THR A 116 -5.29 -6.48 14.28
CA THR A 116 -4.85 -6.18 15.64
C THR A 116 -5.82 -6.78 16.67
N ALA A 117 -7.12 -6.52 16.53
CA ALA A 117 -8.14 -7.07 17.42
C ALA A 117 -8.14 -8.61 17.45
N LEU A 118 -7.98 -9.25 16.29
CA LEU A 118 -7.88 -10.71 16.18
C LEU A 118 -6.67 -11.26 16.93
N LEU A 119 -5.50 -10.63 16.77
CA LEU A 119 -4.27 -11.03 17.46
C LEU A 119 -4.41 -10.90 18.98
N TRP A 120 -4.98 -9.79 19.46
CA TRP A 120 -5.25 -9.59 20.89
C TRP A 120 -6.26 -10.60 21.43
N TRP A 121 -7.33 -10.88 20.68
CA TRP A 121 -8.32 -11.89 21.05
C TRP A 121 -7.70 -13.28 21.14
N LEU A 122 -6.82 -13.64 20.20
CA LEU A 122 -6.11 -14.91 20.20
C LEU A 122 -5.17 -15.03 21.42
N LEU A 123 -4.39 -13.99 21.70
CA LEU A 123 -3.50 -13.93 22.87
C LEU A 123 -4.29 -14.03 24.19
N PHE A 124 -5.41 -13.31 24.29
CA PHE A 124 -6.29 -13.37 25.45
C PHE A 124 -6.86 -14.78 25.64
N THR A 125 -7.35 -15.39 24.57
CA THR A 125 -7.95 -16.73 24.59
C THR A 125 -6.91 -17.79 25.00
N ILE A 126 -5.73 -17.78 24.38
CA ILE A 126 -4.62 -18.66 24.75
C ILE A 126 -4.21 -18.43 26.21
N GLY A 127 -4.09 -17.18 26.65
CA GLY A 127 -3.77 -16.84 28.04
C GLY A 127 -4.80 -17.36 29.04
N ARG A 128 -6.09 -17.35 28.66
CA ARG A 128 -7.19 -17.89 29.48
C ARG A 128 -7.17 -19.42 29.52
N LEU A 129 -6.91 -20.06 28.39
CA LEU A 129 -6.77 -21.53 28.27
C LEU A 129 -5.55 -22.06 29.04
N LEU A 130 -4.46 -21.28 29.10
CA LEU A 130 -3.25 -21.60 29.86
C LEU A 130 -3.31 -21.15 31.34
N GLY A 131 -4.48 -20.74 31.83
CA GLY A 131 -4.74 -20.43 33.25
C GLY A 131 -4.46 -21.63 34.18
N PRO A 132 -4.46 -21.45 35.51
CA PRO A 132 -3.50 -21.95 36.51
C PRO A 132 -3.27 -23.48 36.70
N GLY A 133 -3.62 -24.34 35.74
CA GLY A 133 -3.34 -25.78 35.75
C GLY A 133 -1.91 -26.17 35.34
N ALA A 134 -1.19 -25.34 34.57
CA ALA A 134 0.14 -25.69 34.06
C ALA A 134 1.30 -25.55 35.08
N ARG A 135 1.01 -25.19 36.34
CA ARG A 135 2.01 -25.10 37.44
C ARG A 135 1.89 -26.23 38.48
N ARG A 136 1.05 -27.24 38.24
CA ARG A 136 0.86 -28.40 39.14
C ARG A 136 1.00 -29.75 38.42
N ALA A 137 1.86 -29.83 37.41
CA ALA A 137 2.38 -31.10 36.89
C ALA A 137 3.89 -31.10 37.05
#